data_AF-A0A6J4EDB7-F1
#
_entry.id   AF-A0A6J4EDB7-F1
#
_cell.length_a   1.000
_cell.length_b   1.000
_cell.length_c   1.000
_cell.angle_alpha   90.00
_cell.angle_beta   90.00
_cell.angle_gamma   90.00
#
_symmetry.space_group_name_H-M   'P 1'
#
loop_
_entity.id
_entity.type
_entity.pdbx_description
1 polymer ?
#
loop_
_entity_poly.entity_id
_entity_poly.type
_entity_poly.pdbx_seq_one_letter_code
_entity_poly.pdbx_strand_id
1 'polypeptide(L)' 'MGTMICRPFITLKNGRRLFAHEVGKTAFCFEVEEVKPAKSRAPLQGELDLDSIEPDDDSPLH' A
#
# COMPACT_ATOMS: atom_id res chain seq x y z
N MET A 1 17.96 -13.06 -15.89
CA MET A 1 16.86 -13.98 -16.27
C MET A 1 15.62 -13.42 -15.59
N GLY A 2 14.63 -12.93 -16.35
CA GLY A 2 13.42 -12.34 -15.76
C GLY A 2 12.53 -13.42 -15.13
N THR A 3 11.66 -13.00 -14.21
CA THR A 3 10.65 -13.87 -13.60
C THR A 3 9.30 -13.66 -14.30
N MET A 4 8.60 -14.74 -14.65
CA MET A 4 7.26 -14.64 -15.24
C MET A 4 6.21 -14.55 -14.13
N ILE A 5 5.42 -13.48 -14.11
CA ILE A 5 4.25 -13.36 -13.23
C ILE A 5 2.99 -13.55 -14.05
N CYS A 6 1.99 -14.27 -13.52
CA CYS A 6 0.65 -14.34 -14.13
C CYS A 6 -0.38 -13.76 -13.17
N ARG A 7 -1.27 -12.91 -13.67
CA ARG A 7 -2.31 -12.24 -12.87
C ARG A 7 -3.71 -12.78 -13.23
N PRO A 8 -4.62 -12.96 -12.26
CA PRO A 8 -5.97 -13.43 -12.55
C PRO A 8 -6.84 -12.38 -13.27
N PHE A 9 -6.50 -11.09 -13.11
CA PHE A 9 -7.14 -9.97 -13.78
C PHE A 9 -6.17 -8.80 -13.94
N ILE A 10 -6.48 -7.89 -14.85
CA ILE A 10 -5.85 -6.57 -14.96
C ILE A 10 -6.93 -5.49 -14.84
N THR A 11 -6.55 -4.32 -14.32
CA THR A 11 -7.43 -3.16 -14.26
C THR A 11 -7.05 -2.20 -15.37
N LEU A 12 -8.01 -1.85 -16.22
CA LEU A 12 -7.84 -0.87 -17.29
C LEU A 12 -7.88 0.55 -16.70
N LYS A 13 -7.40 1.54 -17.47
CA LYS A 13 -7.40 2.96 -17.05
C LYS A 13 -8.81 3.51 -16.74
N ASN A 14 -9.84 2.93 -17.33
CA ASN A 14 -11.24 3.29 -17.06
C ASN A 14 -11.83 2.61 -15.81
N GLY A 15 -11.03 1.89 -15.02
CA GLY A 15 -11.44 1.19 -13.80
C GLY A 15 -12.07 -0.19 -14.03
N ARG A 16 -12.32 -0.60 -15.29
CA ARG A 16 -12.86 -1.93 -15.59
C ARG A 16 -11.79 -3.01 -15.38
N ARG A 17 -12.20 -4.15 -14.86
CA ARG A 17 -11.35 -5.35 -14.76
C ARG A 17 -11.60 -6.26 -15.95
N LEU A 18 -10.52 -6.77 -16.53
CA LEU A 18 -10.55 -7.90 -17.48
C LEU A 18 -10.04 -9.13 -16.75
N PHE A 19 -10.73 -10.26 -16.86
CA PHE A 19 -10.32 -11.49 -16.20
C PHE A 19 -9.66 -12.46 -17.19
N ALA A 20 -8.61 -13.15 -16.72
CA ALA A 20 -7.82 -14.06 -17.53
C ALA A 20 -8.64 -15.24 -18.10
N HIS A 21 -9.69 -15.66 -17.39
CA HIS A 21 -10.57 -16.73 -17.85
C HIS A 21 -11.49 -16.32 -19.00
N GLU A 22 -11.73 -15.03 -19.20
CA GLU A 22 -12.62 -14.50 -20.25
C GLU A 22 -11.86 -14.25 -21.56
N VAL A 23 -10.60 -13.81 -21.48
CA VAL A 23 -9.81 -13.32 -22.64
C VAL A 23 -8.66 -14.26 -23.01
N GLY A 24 -8.23 -15.12 -22.07
CA GLY A 24 -7.11 -16.05 -22.27
C GLY A 24 -5.92 -15.72 -21.37
N LYS A 25 -5.35 -16.75 -20.76
CA LYS A 25 -4.35 -16.63 -19.68
C LYS A 25 -3.02 -16.03 -20.12
N THR A 26 -2.65 -16.18 -21.39
CA THR A 26 -1.36 -15.71 -21.94
C THR A 26 -1.25 -14.18 -21.95
N ALA A 27 -2.36 -13.46 -22.14
CA ALA A 27 -2.39 -12.00 -22.11
C ALA A 27 -2.16 -11.41 -20.70
N PHE A 28 -2.12 -12.25 -19.67
CA PHE A 28 -2.01 -11.86 -18.27
C PHE A 28 -0.71 -12.32 -17.63
N CYS A 29 0.22 -12.87 -18.42
CA CYS A 29 1.54 -13.25 -17.97
C CYS A 29 2.57 -12.25 -18.48
N PHE A 30 3.40 -11.71 -17.58
CA PHE A 30 4.36 -10.66 -17.86
C PHE A 30 5.73 -11.05 -17.34
N GLU A 31 6.77 -10.76 -18.12
CA GLU A 31 8.14 -10.85 -17.62
C GLU A 31 8.42 -9.65 -16.71
N VAL A 32 8.92 -9.93 -15.52
CA VAL A 32 9.25 -8.94 -14.51
C VAL A 32 10.71 -9.12 -14.15
N GLU A 33 11.48 -8.04 -14.35
CA GLU A 33 12.80 -7.91 -13.79
C GLU A 33 12.69 -7.83 -12.26
N GLU A 34 13.54 -8.55 -11.53
CA GLU A 34 13.56 -8.48 -10.06
C GLU A 34 13.88 -7.06 -9.61
N VAL A 35 12.84 -6.29 -9.29
CA VAL A 35 13.00 -5.02 -8.60
C VAL A 35 13.44 -5.35 -7.19
N LYS A 36 14.66 -4.95 -6.83
CA LYS A 36 15.19 -5.06 -5.47
C LYS A 36 14.09 -4.63 -4.49
N PRO A 37 13.78 -5.41 -3.45
CA PRO A 37 12.72 -5.06 -2.51
C PRO A 37 12.98 -3.64 -2.03
N ALA A 38 12.04 -2.73 -2.30
CA ALA A 38 12.05 -1.44 -1.66
C ALA A 38 12.07 -1.73 -0.17
N LYS A 39 13.14 -1.28 0.52
CA LYS A 39 13.28 -1.41 1.98
C LYS A 39 11.91 -1.12 2.56
N SER A 40 11.28 -2.13 3.15
CA SER A 40 10.03 -1.94 3.87
C SER A 40 10.32 -0.79 4.83
N ARG A 41 9.64 0.35 4.62
CA ARG A 41 9.60 1.37 5.67
C ARG A 41 9.09 0.61 6.88
N ALA A 42 9.92 0.56 7.92
CA ALA A 42 9.56 0.00 9.21
C ALA A 42 8.18 0.52 9.61
N PRO A 43 7.37 -0.27 10.34
CA PRO A 43 6.11 0.25 10.85
C PRO A 43 6.41 1.53 11.63
N LEU A 44 5.73 2.62 11.29
CA LEU A 44 5.70 3.82 12.11
C LEU A 44 4.99 3.44 13.41
N GLN A 45 5.75 2.91 14.37
CA GLN A 45 5.34 2.73 15.74
C GLN A 45 5.50 4.10 16.42
N GLY A 46 4.54 4.98 16.16
CA GLY A 46 4.34 6.20 16.92
C GLY A 46 3.03 6.04 17.66
N GLU A 47 3.11 5.65 18.94
CA GLU A 47 2.01 5.89 19.86
C GLU A 47 1.83 7.40 19.94
N LEU A 48 0.65 7.88 19.54
CA LEU A 48 0.22 9.23 19.88
C LEU A 48 -0.23 9.15 21.34
N ASP A 49 0.69 9.41 22.27
CA ASP A 49 0.33 9.72 23.66
C ASP A 49 -0.60 10.95 23.65
N LEU A 50 -1.90 10.69 23.74
CA LEU A 50 -2.96 11.71 23.73
C LEU A 50 -3.14 12.38 25.11
N ASP A 51 -2.28 12.06 26.09
CA ASP A 51 -2.39 12.50 27.49
C ASP A 51 -1.53 13.71 27.86
N SER A 52 -0.95 14.45 26.89
CA SER A 52 -0.23 15.71 27.18
C SER A 52 -1.09 16.98 27.07
N ILE A 53 -2.42 16.88 27.15
CA ILE A 53 -3.25 18.06 27.43
C ILE A 53 -3.09 18.38 28.93
N GLU A 54 -2.15 19.26 29.24
CA GLU A 54 -2.13 19.93 30.54
C GLU A 54 -3.40 20.79 30.65
N PRO A 55 -4.18 20.67 31.75
CA PRO A 55 -5.21 21.65 32.03
C PRO A 55 -4.54 22.95 32.48
N ASP A 56 -4.74 24.03 31.73
CA ASP A 56 -4.37 25.38 32.16
C ASP A 56 -5.07 25.71 33.50
N ASP A 57 -4.30 25.69 34.60
CA ASP A 57 -4.72 26.19 35.92
C ASP A 57 -4.70 27.72 35.90
N ASP A 58 -5.81 28.34 35.43
CA ASP A 58 -6.04 29.77 35.59
C ASP A 58 -6.66 30.03 36.98
N SER A 59 -5.79 30.06 38.01
CA SER A 59 -6.13 30.58 39.33
C SER A 59 -5.47 31.94 39.56
N PRO A 60 -6.15 33.08 39.35
CA PRO A 60 -5.59 34.38 39.72
C PRO A 60 -5.69 34.59 41.24
N LEU A 61 -4.53 34.56 41.89
CA LEU A 61 -4.29 35.20 43.19
C LEU A 61 -4.34 36.72 42.98
N HIS A 62 -5.30 37.41 43.61
CA HIS A 62 -5.19 38.65 44.41
C HIS A 62 -6.58 39.25 44.68
#